data_AF-A0A1N7Q167-F1
#
_entry.id   AF-A0A1N7Q167-F1
#
_cell.length_a   1.000
_cell.length_b   1.000
_cell.length_c   1.000
_cell.angle_alpha   90.00
_cell.angle_beta   90.00
_cell.angle_gamma   90.00
#
_symmetry.space_group_name_H-M   'P 1'
#
loop_
_entity.id
_entity.type
_entity.pdbx_description
1 polymer ?
#
loop_
_entity_poly.entity_id
_entity_poly.type
_entity_poly.pdbx_seq_one_letter_code
_entity_poly.pdbx_strand_id
1 'polypeptide(L)'
;MIRIYIDWNVMSQMKNGHHSDFFSIISDNEKFLKPYSSSHLGDISASSQDQSNMENIESDLDFISNLTQNYCLFHIEGRTVFRNNSPRDLYIQDSNLSQLLDVLRIEPLSDNIDEESRNLQELLNEQITLFKNTPIDKVFQKSFENPETAHLMRSFLPELEDNYTQVGLLTAIFGMIERMNKNTAYKDLRENLQSGADIKRDQIFHSASPYELIDKAYKKKGILAKPKNPTHEFASPWFTEISNEYIALDMHGYQEDKISINRGRKQTFRNTMEDAFHTAYASSCDFYITQDQRNCKKANAVYKKLDINTIAMSADDFLILYKKCLQFKTVDFLNQLLHLLKNLAPSNTSDLKSSRYDSTFFFFDYFNVIRIITDKSTKSPFLLLTRHLPNNSLPIFGKEAHVLVSKLQLLLGSDVDNLGKFSNPELGQIGKDCWPGRHWQYADVNIKLRAMEGHLQLYLYPPNNKNWIRKLLHAVKPFFNFRK
;
A
#
# COMPACT_ATOMS: atom_id res chain seq x y z
N MET A 1 10.09 -8.05 -11.29
CA MET A 1 9.80 -8.63 -9.96
C MET A 1 8.38 -8.31 -9.59
N ILE A 2 7.68 -9.28 -9.00
CA ILE A 2 6.33 -9.11 -8.46
C ILE A 2 6.48 -8.44 -7.09
N ARG A 3 5.71 -7.38 -6.83
CA ARG A 3 5.75 -6.64 -5.57
C ARG A 3 4.70 -7.20 -4.62
N ILE A 4 5.11 -7.60 -3.43
CA ILE A 4 4.23 -8.20 -2.42
C ILE A 4 4.44 -7.46 -1.10
N TYR A 5 3.37 -6.88 -0.58
CA TYR A 5 3.34 -6.35 0.77
C TYR A 5 2.74 -7.41 1.69
N ILE A 6 3.43 -7.74 2.78
CA ILE A 6 3.04 -8.81 3.69
C ILE A 6 2.77 -8.18 5.04
N ASP A 7 1.57 -8.40 5.59
CA ASP A 7 1.18 -7.91 6.91
C ASP A 7 2.06 -8.51 8.02
N TRP A 8 2.27 -7.76 9.11
CA TRP A 8 2.99 -8.26 10.29
C TRP A 8 2.33 -9.52 10.86
N ASN A 9 1.00 -9.62 10.80
CA ASN A 9 0.29 -10.81 11.27
C ASN A 9 0.69 -12.09 10.52
N VAL A 10 1.14 -11.97 9.26
CA VAL A 10 1.63 -13.10 8.45
C VAL A 10 3.12 -13.29 8.69
N MET A 11 3.90 -12.21 8.75
CA MET A 11 5.34 -12.27 9.03
C MET A 11 5.63 -12.96 10.36
N SER A 12 4.93 -12.58 11.44
CA SER A 12 5.04 -13.21 12.75
C SER A 12 4.67 -14.70 12.73
N GLN A 13 3.63 -15.09 11.99
CA GLN A 13 3.27 -16.51 11.81
C GLN A 13 4.36 -17.28 11.06
N MET A 14 4.94 -16.70 10.00
CA MET A 14 6.05 -17.30 9.25
C MET A 14 7.29 -17.50 10.11
N LYS A 15 7.65 -16.49 10.91
CA LYS A 15 8.76 -16.59 11.88
C LYS A 15 8.56 -17.77 12.85
N ASN A 16 7.32 -18.03 13.25
CA ASN A 16 6.95 -19.14 14.14
C ASN A 16 6.76 -20.49 13.41
N GLY A 17 7.16 -20.60 12.13
CA GLY A 17 7.13 -21.86 11.37
C GLY A 17 5.80 -22.20 10.72
N HIS A 18 4.79 -21.31 10.77
CA HIS A 18 3.57 -21.46 9.98
C HIS A 18 3.79 -20.99 8.53
N HIS A 19 2.88 -21.35 7.63
CA HIS A 19 2.93 -20.94 6.21
C HIS A 19 4.26 -21.29 5.50
N SER A 20 4.86 -22.43 5.84
CA SER A 20 6.18 -22.86 5.31
C SER A 20 6.24 -22.89 3.78
N ASP A 21 5.20 -23.40 3.13
CA ASP A 21 5.08 -23.41 1.67
C ASP A 21 5.11 -21.98 1.09
N PHE A 22 4.37 -21.06 1.70
CA PHE A 22 4.34 -19.66 1.29
C PHE A 22 5.70 -19.01 1.51
N PHE A 23 6.30 -19.18 2.69
CA PHE A 23 7.63 -18.68 3.03
C PHE A 23 8.66 -19.15 1.99
N SER A 24 8.70 -20.44 1.67
CA SER A 24 9.64 -21.01 0.69
C SER A 24 9.54 -20.36 -0.69
N ILE A 25 8.34 -19.98 -1.11
CA ILE A 25 8.10 -19.32 -2.40
C ILE A 25 8.51 -17.86 -2.34
N ILE A 26 8.09 -17.12 -1.31
CA ILE A 26 8.38 -15.69 -1.21
C ILE A 26 9.87 -15.40 -0.90
N SER A 27 10.61 -16.37 -0.37
CA SER A 27 12.07 -16.26 -0.17
C SER A 27 12.85 -16.10 -1.47
N ASP A 28 12.25 -16.34 -2.64
CA ASP A 28 12.85 -16.01 -3.93
C ASP A 28 12.98 -14.49 -4.11
N ASN A 29 14.18 -13.98 -3.83
CA ASN A 29 14.54 -12.57 -3.90
C ASN A 29 14.78 -12.04 -5.31
N GLU A 30 14.80 -12.91 -6.33
CA GLU A 30 14.83 -12.55 -7.74
C GLU A 30 13.41 -12.49 -8.33
N LYS A 31 12.45 -13.17 -7.73
CA LYS A 31 11.06 -13.11 -8.15
C LYS A 31 10.28 -12.01 -7.46
N PHE A 32 10.45 -11.88 -6.15
CA PHE A 32 9.60 -11.05 -5.30
C PHE A 32 10.34 -9.89 -4.65
N LEU A 33 9.79 -8.68 -4.81
CA LEU A 33 10.17 -7.50 -4.04
C LEU A 33 9.19 -7.36 -2.88
N LYS A 34 9.72 -7.35 -1.65
CA LYS A 34 8.94 -7.46 -0.42
C LYS A 34 9.29 -6.31 0.52
N PRO A 35 8.67 -5.12 0.40
CA PRO A 35 8.97 -4.04 1.32
C PRO A 35 8.32 -4.24 2.70
N TYR A 36 8.99 -3.75 3.74
CA TYR A 36 8.32 -3.38 4.99
C TYR A 36 7.97 -1.88 5.02
N SER A 37 7.34 -1.41 6.09
CA SER A 37 6.99 0.01 6.31
C SER A 37 6.97 0.31 7.81
N SER A 38 6.77 1.58 8.17
CA SER A 38 6.63 2.02 9.57
C SER A 38 5.53 1.28 10.34
N SER A 39 4.43 0.86 9.69
CA SER A 39 3.37 0.07 10.34
C SER A 39 3.86 -1.25 10.93
N HIS A 40 4.83 -1.91 10.29
CA HIS A 40 5.44 -3.12 10.84
C HIS A 40 6.20 -2.82 12.14
N LEU A 41 6.88 -1.68 12.19
CA LEU A 41 7.58 -1.22 13.39
C LEU A 41 6.57 -0.83 14.49
N GLY A 42 5.49 -0.15 14.10
CA GLY A 42 4.38 0.23 14.99
C GLY A 42 3.71 -0.97 15.66
N ASP A 43 3.53 -2.07 14.92
CA ASP A 43 3.00 -3.34 15.43
C ASP A 43 3.98 -4.03 16.41
N ILE A 44 5.27 -4.06 16.09
CA ILE A 44 6.31 -4.58 16.99
C ILE A 44 6.33 -3.77 18.29
N SER A 45 6.34 -2.43 18.20
CA SER A 45 6.31 -1.54 19.37
C SER A 45 5.04 -1.71 20.22
N ALA A 46 3.90 -2.04 19.59
CA ALA A 46 2.66 -2.29 20.32
C ALA A 46 2.72 -3.61 21.13
N SER A 47 3.47 -4.59 20.63
CA SER A 47 3.66 -5.90 21.26
C SER A 47 4.70 -5.89 22.39
N SER A 48 5.59 -4.89 22.44
CA SER A 48 6.64 -4.75 23.44
C SER A 48 6.17 -4.01 24.71
N GLN A 49 5.35 -4.65 25.55
CA GLN A 49 4.91 -4.03 26.83
C GLN A 49 5.86 -4.25 28.01
N ASP A 50 6.91 -5.09 27.90
CA ASP A 50 7.83 -5.40 29.00
C ASP A 50 9.31 -5.37 28.58
N GLN A 51 10.18 -4.93 29.51
CA GLN A 51 11.64 -4.81 29.34
C GLN A 51 12.34 -6.17 29.07
N SER A 52 11.66 -7.29 29.36
CA SER A 52 12.11 -8.65 29.02
C SER A 52 11.91 -9.03 27.55
N ASN A 53 11.29 -8.17 26.75
CA ASN A 53 10.91 -8.46 25.36
C ASN A 53 11.90 -7.96 24.31
N MET A 54 13.03 -7.35 24.71
CA MET A 54 14.03 -6.80 23.77
C MET A 54 14.62 -7.87 22.84
N GLU A 55 14.95 -9.05 23.35
CA GLU A 55 15.46 -10.16 22.50
C GLU A 55 14.44 -10.58 21.42
N ASN A 56 13.15 -10.58 21.76
CA ASN A 56 12.08 -10.89 20.81
C ASN A 56 11.94 -9.80 19.74
N ILE A 57 12.00 -8.52 20.15
CA ILE A 57 11.98 -7.37 19.23
C ILE A 57 13.17 -7.45 18.27
N GLU A 58 14.38 -7.70 18.77
CA GLU A 58 15.57 -7.84 17.92
C GLU A 58 15.41 -8.99 16.93
N SER A 59 14.91 -10.13 17.41
CA SER A 59 14.63 -11.28 16.55
C SER A 59 13.54 -10.98 15.51
N ASP A 60 12.52 -10.18 15.84
CA ASP A 60 11.47 -9.73 14.91
C ASP A 60 12.04 -8.80 13.84
N LEU A 61 12.87 -7.84 14.23
CA LEU A 61 13.54 -6.90 13.31
C LEU A 61 14.53 -7.62 12.38
N ASP A 62 15.28 -8.61 12.89
CA ASP A 62 16.17 -9.44 12.10
C ASP A 62 15.40 -10.31 11.11
N PHE A 63 14.23 -10.83 11.50
CA PHE A 63 13.35 -11.56 10.59
C PHE A 63 12.86 -10.66 9.44
N ILE A 64 12.39 -9.45 9.73
CA ILE A 64 11.98 -8.47 8.71
C ILE A 64 13.17 -8.14 7.79
N SER A 65 14.34 -7.85 8.35
CA SER A 65 15.57 -7.55 7.61
C SER A 65 15.91 -8.66 6.62
N ASN A 66 15.92 -9.91 7.08
CA ASN A 66 16.21 -11.09 6.26
C ASN A 66 15.17 -11.31 5.15
N LEU A 67 13.88 -11.18 5.47
CA LEU A 67 12.81 -11.41 4.51
C LEU A 67 12.74 -10.31 3.43
N THR A 68 12.91 -9.05 3.84
CA THR A 68 12.70 -7.88 2.98
C THR A 68 13.98 -7.37 2.31
N GLN A 69 15.15 -7.89 2.73
CA GLN A 69 16.47 -7.37 2.35
C GLN A 69 16.60 -5.86 2.63
N ASN A 70 15.99 -5.40 3.72
CA ASN A 70 15.94 -4.00 4.16
C ASN A 70 15.21 -3.05 3.20
N TYR A 71 14.46 -3.56 2.23
CA TYR A 71 13.62 -2.70 1.39
C TYR A 71 12.41 -2.22 2.17
N CYS A 72 12.19 -0.91 2.13
CA CYS A 72 11.17 -0.25 2.93
C CYS A 72 10.42 0.83 2.15
N LEU A 73 9.18 1.06 2.57
CA LEU A 73 8.30 2.13 2.14
C LEU A 73 8.21 3.19 3.24
N PHE A 74 8.54 4.44 2.90
CA PHE A 74 8.48 5.59 3.79
C PHE A 74 7.74 6.75 3.15
N HIS A 75 7.12 7.60 3.98
CA HIS A 75 6.64 8.90 3.53
C HIS A 75 7.65 9.98 3.91
N ILE A 76 8.07 10.77 2.93
CA ILE A 76 8.94 11.92 3.11
C ILE A 76 8.34 13.05 2.29
N GLU A 77 8.02 14.17 2.93
CA GLU A 77 7.53 15.40 2.28
C GLU A 77 6.33 15.14 1.34
N GLY A 78 5.33 14.38 1.82
CA GLY A 78 4.13 14.08 1.04
C GLY A 78 4.33 13.06 -0.10
N ARG A 79 5.52 12.48 -0.24
CA ARG A 79 5.83 11.44 -1.23
C ARG A 79 6.19 10.13 -0.57
N THR A 80 5.77 9.03 -1.17
CA THR A 80 6.23 7.70 -0.76
C THR A 80 7.56 7.42 -1.44
N VAL A 81 8.52 6.84 -0.72
CA VAL A 81 9.83 6.49 -1.24
C VAL A 81 10.17 5.04 -0.89
N PHE A 82 10.75 4.33 -1.86
CA PHE A 82 11.38 3.03 -1.65
C PHE A 82 12.83 3.29 -1.26
N ARG A 83 13.24 2.80 -0.10
CA ARG A 83 14.63 2.89 0.35
C ARG A 83 15.16 1.52 0.78
N ASN A 84 16.47 1.47 0.98
CA ASN A 84 17.12 0.34 1.63
C ASN A 84 17.66 0.85 2.97
N ASN A 85 16.92 0.56 4.04
CA ASN A 85 17.25 0.97 5.40
C ASN A 85 16.98 -0.20 6.33
N SER A 86 17.84 -0.40 7.32
CA SER A 86 17.68 -1.45 8.32
C SER A 86 16.43 -1.16 9.18
N PRO A 87 15.52 -2.14 9.39
CA PRO A 87 14.43 -2.02 10.33
C PRO A 87 14.90 -1.60 11.73
N ARG A 88 16.08 -2.08 12.14
CA ARG A 88 16.67 -1.80 13.46
C ARG A 88 17.02 -0.33 13.63
N ASP A 89 17.66 0.27 12.62
CA ASP A 89 18.07 1.67 12.67
C ASP A 89 16.84 2.60 12.75
N LEU A 90 15.79 2.25 12.01
CA LEU A 90 14.55 3.01 11.97
C LEU A 90 13.73 2.87 13.25
N TYR A 91 13.69 1.66 13.83
CA TYR A 91 13.04 1.42 15.11
C TYR A 91 13.65 2.27 16.25
N ILE A 92 14.98 2.39 16.26
CA ILE A 92 15.72 3.22 17.23
C ILE A 92 15.39 4.71 17.02
N GLN A 93 15.33 5.17 15.76
CA GLN A 93 15.00 6.56 15.43
C GLN A 93 13.56 6.93 15.87
N ASP A 94 12.57 6.08 15.61
CA ASP A 94 11.17 6.31 16.00
C ASP A 94 11.01 6.38 17.53
N SER A 95 11.75 5.54 18.27
CA SER A 95 11.73 5.53 19.75
C SER A 95 12.20 6.86 20.35
N ASN A 96 13.15 7.54 19.70
CA ASN A 96 13.64 8.85 20.13
C ASN A 96 12.64 9.98 19.83
N LEU A 97 11.82 9.84 18.77
CA LEU A 97 10.78 10.82 18.43
C LEU A 97 9.61 10.78 19.42
N SER A 98 9.23 9.60 19.91
CA SER A 98 8.21 9.48 20.96
C SER A 98 8.60 10.20 22.26
N GLN A 99 9.88 10.19 22.61
CA GLN A 99 10.40 10.95 23.76
C GLN A 99 10.28 12.47 23.53
N LEU A 100 10.41 12.92 22.27
CA LEU A 100 10.27 14.31 21.87
C LEU A 100 8.81 14.80 21.96
N LEU A 101 7.84 13.93 21.64
CA LEU A 101 6.41 14.20 21.83
C LEU A 101 6.01 14.25 23.31
N ASP A 102 6.65 13.44 24.17
CA ASP A 102 6.49 13.53 25.62
C ASP A 102 7.04 14.87 26.17
N VAL A 103 8.09 15.43 25.56
CA VAL A 103 8.59 16.79 25.86
C VAL A 103 7.63 17.88 25.37
N LEU A 104 6.92 17.65 24.25
CA LEU A 104 5.88 18.58 23.76
C LEU A 104 4.58 18.52 24.57
N ARG A 105 4.47 17.66 25.59
CA ARG A 105 3.51 17.85 26.69
C ARG A 105 4.02 19.03 27.52
N ILE A 106 3.83 20.23 26.98
CA ILE A 106 4.44 21.52 27.37
C ILE A 106 4.44 21.74 28.89
N GLU A 107 5.42 21.17 29.58
CA GLU A 107 6.01 21.76 30.75
C GLU A 107 7.09 22.74 30.25
N PRO A 108 7.26 23.90 30.91
CA PRO A 108 8.34 24.80 30.55
C PRO A 108 9.66 24.04 30.66
N LEU A 109 10.37 23.94 29.53
CA LEU A 109 11.74 23.44 29.49
C LEU A 109 12.54 24.18 30.57
N SER A 110 13.18 23.40 31.45
CA SER A 110 13.86 23.87 32.65
C SER A 110 14.95 24.91 32.35
N ASP A 111 15.28 25.72 33.37
CA ASP A 111 16.12 26.93 33.34
C ASP A 111 17.56 26.79 32.80
N ASN A 112 17.95 25.59 32.32
CA ASN A 112 19.29 25.30 31.80
C ASN A 112 19.32 25.31 30.27
N ILE A 113 18.88 26.41 29.67
CA ILE A 113 19.03 26.67 28.23
C ILE A 113 19.94 27.88 28.03
N ASP A 114 20.79 27.81 27.01
CA ASP A 114 21.72 28.88 26.61
C ASP A 114 20.98 30.18 26.25
N GLU A 115 21.70 31.31 26.21
CA GLU A 115 21.10 32.63 25.97
C GLU A 115 20.36 32.75 24.63
N GLU A 116 20.82 32.05 23.57
CA GLU A 116 20.12 32.04 22.28
C GLU A 116 18.77 31.31 22.37
N SER A 117 18.73 30.21 23.12
CA SER A 117 17.50 29.47 23.35
C SER A 117 16.51 30.21 24.25
N ARG A 118 16.99 31.05 25.20
CA ARG A 118 16.11 31.92 26.02
C ARG A 118 15.39 32.98 25.18
N ASN A 119 16.08 33.62 24.25
CA ASN A 119 15.47 34.62 23.37
C ASN A 119 14.42 33.99 22.43
N LEU A 120 14.70 32.80 21.90
CA LEU A 120 13.71 32.01 21.16
C LEU A 120 12.54 31.59 22.05
N GLN A 121 12.80 31.21 23.30
CA GLN A 121 11.77 30.82 24.27
C GLN A 121 10.86 32.00 24.64
N GLU A 122 11.37 33.22 24.83
CA GLU A 122 10.55 34.41 25.07
C GLU A 122 9.64 34.73 23.88
N LEU A 123 10.16 34.70 22.65
CA LEU A 123 9.38 34.88 21.42
C LEU A 123 8.33 33.77 21.23
N LEU A 124 8.69 32.52 21.53
CA LEU A 124 7.76 31.38 21.47
C LEU A 124 6.73 31.45 22.58
N ASN A 125 7.07 31.95 23.77
CA ASN A 125 6.16 32.05 24.91
C ASN A 125 5.00 32.99 24.62
N GLU A 126 5.21 34.12 23.93
CA GLU A 126 4.12 34.99 23.50
C GLU A 126 3.16 34.28 22.53
N GLN A 127 3.70 33.55 21.56
CA GLN A 127 2.91 32.76 20.61
C GLN A 127 2.17 31.59 21.27
N ILE A 128 2.83 30.88 22.19
CA ILE A 128 2.25 29.81 23.00
C ILE A 128 1.13 30.38 23.89
N THR A 129 1.33 31.58 24.46
CA THR A 129 0.32 32.25 25.29
C THR A 129 -0.88 32.68 24.46
N LEU A 130 -0.66 33.24 23.26
CA LEU A 130 -1.73 33.57 22.32
C LEU A 130 -2.50 32.31 21.91
N PHE A 131 -1.80 31.22 21.60
CA PHE A 131 -2.38 29.94 21.23
C PHE A 131 -3.21 29.32 22.37
N LYS A 132 -2.69 29.36 23.61
CA LYS A 132 -3.41 28.92 24.83
C LYS A 132 -4.71 29.69 25.06
N ASN A 133 -4.75 30.97 24.72
CA ASN A 133 -5.90 31.83 25.01
C ASN A 133 -6.86 32.03 23.81
N THR A 134 -6.53 31.50 22.63
CA THR A 134 -7.38 31.65 21.45
C THR A 134 -8.64 30.79 21.59
N PRO A 135 -9.86 31.37 21.59
CA PRO A 135 -11.09 30.61 21.76
C PRO A 135 -11.42 29.79 20.51
N ILE A 136 -12.13 28.68 20.71
CA ILE A 136 -12.71 27.89 19.61
C ILE A 136 -13.97 28.56 19.04
N ASP A 137 -14.42 28.09 17.89
CA ASP A 137 -15.59 28.63 17.21
C ASP A 137 -16.87 28.55 18.08
N LYS A 138 -17.67 29.62 18.05
CA LYS A 138 -18.88 29.77 18.87
C LYS A 138 -19.96 28.73 18.54
N VAL A 139 -20.03 28.22 17.31
CA VAL A 139 -20.97 27.15 16.92
C VAL A 139 -20.59 25.85 17.61
N PHE A 140 -19.28 25.57 17.69
CA PHE A 140 -18.78 24.39 18.38
C PHE A 140 -19.00 24.49 19.90
N GLN A 141 -18.78 25.67 20.50
CA GLN A 141 -19.09 25.93 21.92
C GLN A 141 -20.56 25.65 22.24
N LYS A 142 -21.50 26.12 21.42
CA LYS A 142 -22.94 25.86 21.59
C LYS A 142 -23.32 24.37 21.58
N SER A 143 -22.47 23.50 21.03
CA SER A 143 -22.72 22.06 21.03
C SER A 143 -22.56 21.44 22.43
N PHE A 144 -21.85 22.10 23.34
CA PHE A 144 -21.75 21.74 24.76
C PHE A 144 -22.91 22.28 25.60
N GLU A 145 -23.65 23.25 25.09
CA GLU A 145 -24.81 23.87 25.76
C GLU A 145 -26.14 23.21 25.34
N ASN A 146 -26.24 22.72 24.11
CA ASN A 146 -27.47 22.08 23.61
C ASN A 146 -27.71 20.73 24.33
N PRO A 147 -28.85 20.54 25.03
CA PRO A 147 -29.16 19.30 25.76
C PRO A 147 -29.06 18.02 24.92
N GLU A 148 -29.40 18.09 23.62
CA GLU A 148 -29.35 16.94 22.71
C GLU A 148 -27.93 16.50 22.37
N THR A 149 -26.95 17.41 22.35
CA THR A 149 -25.56 17.12 21.95
C THR A 149 -24.57 17.18 23.11
N ALA A 150 -24.89 17.90 24.19
CA ALA A 150 -24.00 18.15 25.31
C ALA A 150 -23.54 16.86 25.99
N HIS A 151 -24.43 15.88 26.14
CA HIS A 151 -24.06 14.58 26.73
C HIS A 151 -23.03 13.83 25.88
N LEU A 152 -23.15 13.88 24.54
CA LEU A 152 -22.17 13.28 23.63
C LEU A 152 -20.85 14.04 23.68
N MET A 153 -20.89 15.37 23.65
CA MET A 153 -19.69 16.22 23.70
C MET A 153 -18.89 15.98 24.97
N ARG A 154 -19.55 15.94 26.14
CA ARG A 154 -18.91 15.61 27.43
C ARG A 154 -18.38 14.17 27.48
N SER A 155 -19.04 13.23 26.80
CA SER A 155 -18.57 11.84 26.74
C SER A 155 -17.29 11.69 25.89
N PHE A 156 -17.20 12.41 24.76
CA PHE A 156 -16.08 12.26 23.82
C PHE A 156 -14.94 13.23 24.06
N LEU A 157 -15.24 14.45 24.50
CA LEU A 157 -14.31 15.56 24.70
C LEU A 157 -14.47 16.19 26.11
N PRO A 158 -14.40 15.40 27.20
CA PRO A 158 -14.54 15.91 28.57
C PRO A 158 -13.49 16.97 28.92
N GLU A 159 -12.28 16.89 28.36
CA GLU A 159 -11.21 17.88 28.60
C GLU A 159 -11.53 19.28 28.06
N LEU A 160 -12.54 19.39 27.20
CA LEU A 160 -12.98 20.67 26.65
C LEU A 160 -14.06 21.34 27.50
N GLU A 161 -14.62 20.62 28.47
CA GLU A 161 -15.56 21.20 29.42
C GLU A 161 -14.86 22.32 30.18
N ASP A 162 -15.44 23.52 30.11
CA ASP A 162 -14.90 24.75 30.71
C ASP A 162 -13.55 25.26 30.16
N ASN A 163 -13.00 24.65 29.09
CA ASN A 163 -11.76 25.08 28.44
C ASN A 163 -11.92 25.23 26.92
N TYR A 164 -12.79 26.15 26.48
CA TYR A 164 -13.12 26.37 25.07
C TYR A 164 -12.04 27.11 24.25
N THR A 165 -10.78 26.69 24.37
CA THR A 165 -9.60 27.25 23.69
C THR A 165 -9.05 26.28 22.63
N GLN A 166 -8.24 26.77 21.70
CA GLN A 166 -7.58 25.91 20.71
C GLN A 166 -6.69 24.84 21.36
N VAL A 167 -5.99 25.20 22.45
CA VAL A 167 -5.22 24.25 23.26
C VAL A 167 -6.12 23.27 23.98
N GLY A 168 -7.24 23.72 24.54
CA GLY A 168 -8.27 22.83 25.09
C GLY A 168 -8.77 21.81 24.06
N LEU A 169 -9.04 22.26 22.82
CA LEU A 169 -9.49 21.38 21.72
C LEU A 169 -8.43 20.35 21.35
N LEU A 170 -7.18 20.76 21.19
CA LEU A 170 -6.08 19.82 20.95
C LEU A 170 -5.94 18.82 22.08
N THR A 171 -6.02 19.28 23.33
CA THR A 171 -5.92 18.44 24.54
C THR A 171 -7.05 17.41 24.56
N ALA A 172 -8.28 17.82 24.26
CA ALA A 172 -9.43 16.93 24.16
C ALA A 172 -9.31 15.93 23.01
N ILE A 173 -8.78 16.33 21.85
CA ILE A 173 -8.52 15.42 20.72
C ILE A 173 -7.46 14.37 21.10
N PHE A 174 -6.34 14.79 21.70
CA PHE A 174 -5.30 13.85 22.16
C PHE A 174 -5.82 12.92 23.26
N GLY A 175 -6.57 13.44 24.22
CA GLY A 175 -7.22 12.64 25.27
C GLY A 175 -8.22 11.64 24.69
N MET A 176 -8.98 12.02 23.67
CA MET A 176 -9.87 11.12 22.94
C MET A 176 -9.09 10.00 22.24
N ILE A 177 -8.02 10.32 21.51
CA ILE A 177 -7.16 9.33 20.84
C ILE A 177 -6.54 8.36 21.86
N GLU A 178 -6.05 8.90 22.99
CA GLU A 178 -5.50 8.10 24.08
C GLU A 178 -6.54 7.15 24.67
N ARG A 179 -7.76 7.63 24.93
CA ARG A 179 -8.89 6.79 25.36
C ARG A 179 -9.18 5.69 24.33
N MET A 180 -9.35 6.04 23.06
CA MET A 180 -9.60 5.06 21.99
C MET A 180 -8.52 3.97 21.89
N ASN A 181 -7.28 4.29 22.26
CA ASN A 181 -6.14 3.38 22.27
C ASN A 181 -5.98 2.57 23.57
N LYS A 182 -6.66 2.97 24.65
CA LYS A 182 -6.58 2.31 25.98
C LYS A 182 -7.87 1.60 26.40
N ASN A 183 -9.02 2.06 25.93
CA ASN A 183 -10.34 1.61 26.38
C ASN A 183 -11.33 1.41 25.21
N THR A 184 -12.63 1.29 25.52
CA THR A 184 -13.69 1.00 24.55
C THR A 184 -14.20 2.22 23.79
N ALA A 185 -13.66 3.42 24.02
CA ALA A 185 -14.19 4.67 23.47
C ALA A 185 -14.34 4.66 21.95
N TYR A 186 -13.49 3.93 21.23
CA TYR A 186 -13.64 3.78 19.77
C TYR A 186 -14.91 3.03 19.37
N LYS A 187 -15.24 1.97 20.12
CA LYS A 187 -16.50 1.23 19.94
C LYS A 187 -17.69 2.15 20.23
N ASP A 188 -17.61 2.95 21.29
CA ASP A 188 -18.69 3.86 21.67
C ASP A 188 -18.88 4.98 20.62
N LEU A 189 -17.78 5.52 20.06
CA LEU A 189 -17.81 6.48 18.96
C LEU A 189 -18.48 5.88 17.71
N ARG A 190 -18.10 4.65 17.38
CA ARG A 190 -18.64 3.89 16.26
C ARG A 190 -20.13 3.63 16.40
N GLU A 191 -20.59 3.14 17.55
CA GLU A 191 -22.01 2.87 17.81
C GLU A 191 -22.86 4.14 17.76
N ASN A 192 -22.36 5.26 18.27
CA ASN A 192 -23.03 6.55 18.18
C ASN A 192 -23.14 7.05 16.73
N LEU A 193 -22.06 6.91 15.93
CA LEU A 193 -22.09 7.27 14.51
C LEU A 193 -23.10 6.42 13.74
N GLN A 194 -23.09 5.10 13.94
CA GLN A 194 -24.01 4.17 13.29
C GLN A 194 -25.47 4.50 13.63
N SER A 195 -25.75 4.78 14.91
CA SER A 195 -27.08 5.16 15.40
C SER A 195 -27.54 6.50 14.82
N GLY A 196 -26.66 7.52 14.82
CA GLY A 196 -26.96 8.84 14.27
C GLY A 196 -27.24 8.80 12.76
N ALA A 197 -26.51 7.97 12.03
CA ALA A 197 -26.67 7.76 10.60
C ALA A 197 -27.81 6.80 10.22
N ASP A 198 -28.49 6.16 11.18
CA ASP A 198 -29.51 5.11 10.94
C ASP A 198 -28.97 3.92 10.13
N ILE A 199 -27.72 3.52 10.42
CA ILE A 199 -27.04 2.40 9.78
C ILE A 199 -27.19 1.15 10.65
N LYS A 200 -27.81 0.11 10.07
CA LYS A 200 -27.92 -1.20 10.72
C LYS A 200 -26.64 -2.00 10.52
N ARG A 201 -25.88 -2.15 11.60
CA ARG A 201 -24.60 -2.87 11.65
C ARG A 201 -24.64 -4.24 10.97
N ASP A 202 -25.65 -5.07 11.25
CA ASP A 202 -25.72 -6.43 10.66
C ASP A 202 -25.96 -6.42 9.15
N GLN A 203 -26.64 -5.39 8.63
CA GLN A 203 -26.87 -5.27 7.19
C GLN A 203 -25.60 -4.88 6.46
N ILE A 204 -24.85 -3.92 6.99
CA ILE A 204 -23.62 -3.46 6.37
C ILE A 204 -22.50 -4.48 6.52
N PHE A 205 -22.37 -5.15 7.67
CA PHE A 205 -21.27 -6.07 7.96
C PHE A 205 -21.08 -7.15 6.89
N HIS A 206 -22.18 -7.66 6.30
CA HIS A 206 -22.15 -8.71 5.28
C HIS A 206 -22.39 -8.21 3.84
N SER A 207 -22.43 -6.89 3.63
CA SER A 207 -22.76 -6.32 2.33
C SER A 207 -21.63 -6.49 1.31
N ALA A 208 -21.98 -6.80 0.06
CA ALA A 208 -21.04 -6.75 -1.08
C ALA A 208 -20.80 -5.31 -1.59
N SER A 209 -21.69 -4.38 -1.23
CA SER A 209 -21.63 -2.96 -1.61
C SER A 209 -21.83 -2.07 -0.37
N PRO A 210 -20.87 -2.03 0.58
CA PRO A 210 -21.01 -1.26 1.81
C PRO A 210 -21.19 0.25 1.56
N TYR A 211 -20.48 0.80 0.57
CA TYR A 211 -20.57 2.24 0.24
C TYR A 211 -21.96 2.68 -0.23
N GLU A 212 -22.67 1.85 -0.99
CA GLU A 212 -24.04 2.17 -1.44
C GLU A 212 -25.00 2.28 -0.25
N LEU A 213 -24.83 1.43 0.77
CA LEU A 213 -25.63 1.48 2.00
C LEU A 213 -25.33 2.74 2.81
N ILE A 214 -24.05 3.09 2.95
CA ILE A 214 -23.60 4.31 3.64
C ILE A 214 -24.16 5.56 2.92
N ASP A 215 -24.01 5.63 1.60
CA ASP A 215 -24.48 6.79 0.83
C ASP A 215 -26.01 6.93 0.89
N LYS A 216 -26.75 5.80 0.90
CA LYS A 216 -28.21 5.80 1.07
C LYS A 216 -28.62 6.33 2.45
N ALA A 217 -27.89 5.94 3.50
CA ALA A 217 -28.14 6.40 4.87
C ALA A 217 -27.91 7.92 4.99
N TYR A 218 -26.79 8.43 4.46
CA TYR A 218 -26.50 9.86 4.46
C TYR A 218 -27.49 10.69 3.64
N LYS A 219 -27.87 10.22 2.44
CA LYS A 219 -28.88 10.88 1.60
C LYS A 219 -30.22 11.01 2.32
N LYS A 220 -30.65 9.99 3.07
CA LYS A 220 -31.89 10.03 3.86
C LYS A 220 -31.85 11.11 4.95
N LYS A 221 -30.66 11.44 5.47
CA LYS A 221 -30.43 12.47 6.49
C LYS A 221 -30.15 13.86 5.90
N GLY A 222 -30.16 14.02 4.58
CA GLY A 222 -29.87 15.29 3.92
C GLY A 222 -28.38 15.68 3.96
N ILE A 223 -27.48 14.74 4.26
CA ILE A 223 -26.04 14.97 4.29
C ILE A 223 -25.51 14.77 2.86
N LEU A 224 -25.27 15.88 2.16
CA LEU A 224 -24.93 15.90 0.74
C LEU A 224 -23.42 15.93 0.45
N ALA A 225 -22.59 16.26 1.43
CA ALA A 225 -21.15 16.45 1.22
C ALA A 225 -20.34 15.63 2.22
N LYS A 226 -19.42 14.80 1.70
CA LYS A 226 -18.24 14.42 2.47
C LYS A 226 -17.34 15.65 2.58
N PRO A 227 -16.86 16.01 3.77
CA PRO A 227 -15.87 17.08 3.90
C PRO A 227 -14.67 16.74 3.01
N LYS A 228 -14.16 17.74 2.27
CA LYS A 228 -12.92 17.56 1.51
C LYS A 228 -11.81 17.24 2.50
N ASN A 229 -11.04 16.19 2.25
CA ASN A 229 -9.83 15.91 3.03
C ASN A 229 -8.90 17.13 2.91
N PRO A 230 -8.46 17.74 4.03
CA PRO A 230 -7.46 18.79 3.97
C PRO A 230 -6.18 18.23 3.34
N THR A 231 -5.59 18.99 2.41
CA THR A 231 -4.28 18.66 1.86
C THR A 231 -3.22 18.83 2.94
N HIS A 232 -2.53 17.75 3.29
CA HIS A 232 -1.41 17.78 4.23
C HIS A 232 -0.09 17.73 3.46
N GLU A 233 0.84 18.62 3.78
CA GLU A 233 2.16 18.71 3.13
C GLU A 233 3.06 17.51 3.48
N PHE A 234 2.79 16.85 4.62
CA PHE A 234 3.67 15.82 5.18
C PHE A 234 3.26 14.38 4.84
N ALA A 235 2.00 14.15 4.48
CA ALA A 235 1.47 12.82 4.15
C ALA A 235 1.04 12.76 2.69
N SER A 236 1.27 11.63 2.02
CA SER A 236 0.85 11.50 0.63
C SER A 236 -0.68 11.53 0.52
N PRO A 237 -1.28 12.33 -0.39
CA PRO A 237 -2.74 12.45 -0.46
C PRO A 237 -3.47 11.11 -0.58
N TRP A 238 -2.92 10.19 -1.38
CA TRP A 238 -3.47 8.85 -1.55
C TRP A 238 -3.41 8.02 -0.26
N PHE A 239 -2.38 8.20 0.57
CA PHE A 239 -2.20 7.42 1.80
C PHE A 239 -3.28 7.81 2.81
N THR A 240 -3.48 9.12 2.98
CA THR A 240 -4.55 9.67 3.81
C THR A 240 -5.93 9.25 3.28
N GLU A 241 -6.13 9.30 1.95
CA GLU A 241 -7.40 8.89 1.35
C GLU A 241 -7.72 7.41 1.62
N ILE A 242 -6.78 6.50 1.35
CA ILE A 242 -6.99 5.06 1.59
C ILE A 242 -7.22 4.77 3.07
N SER A 243 -6.37 5.34 3.95
CA SER A 243 -6.47 5.11 5.39
C SER A 243 -7.79 5.63 5.96
N ASN A 244 -8.23 6.82 5.52
CA ASN A 244 -9.51 7.40 5.94
C ASN A 244 -10.69 6.59 5.42
N GLU A 245 -10.64 6.10 4.17
CA GLU A 245 -11.70 5.27 3.61
C GLU A 245 -11.80 3.90 4.31
N TYR A 246 -10.67 3.34 4.74
CA TYR A 246 -10.63 2.13 5.55
C TYR A 246 -11.25 2.37 6.93
N ILE A 247 -10.82 3.41 7.65
CA ILE A 247 -11.35 3.77 8.98
C ILE A 247 -12.84 4.12 8.87
N ALA A 248 -13.25 4.79 7.80
CA ALA A 248 -14.65 5.08 7.54
C ALA A 248 -15.47 3.78 7.42
N LEU A 249 -15.03 2.80 6.65
CA LEU A 249 -15.74 1.51 6.57
C LEU A 249 -15.91 0.85 7.95
N ASP A 250 -14.85 0.85 8.77
CA ASP A 250 -14.90 0.30 10.13
C ASP A 250 -15.92 1.06 11.00
N MET A 251 -15.84 2.39 11.01
CA MET A 251 -16.74 3.28 11.72
C MET A 251 -18.22 3.10 11.34
N HIS A 252 -18.50 2.73 10.08
CA HIS A 252 -19.88 2.50 9.63
C HIS A 252 -20.34 1.06 9.88
N GLY A 253 -19.47 0.17 10.37
CA GLY A 253 -19.82 -1.20 10.77
C GLY A 253 -19.48 -2.28 9.72
N TYR A 254 -18.82 -1.92 8.61
CA TYR A 254 -18.43 -2.91 7.61
C TYR A 254 -17.19 -3.67 8.06
N GLN A 255 -17.36 -4.98 8.33
CA GLN A 255 -16.27 -5.86 8.79
C GLN A 255 -15.50 -5.25 9.99
N GLU A 256 -16.23 -4.53 10.83
CA GLU A 256 -15.67 -3.72 11.91
C GLU A 256 -14.83 -4.55 12.90
N ASP A 257 -13.75 -3.97 13.42
CA ASP A 257 -12.85 -4.66 14.33
C ASP A 257 -13.47 -4.87 15.72
N LYS A 258 -13.06 -5.96 16.37
CA LYS A 258 -13.42 -6.23 17.76
C LYS A 258 -12.54 -5.38 18.66
N ILE A 259 -13.16 -4.63 19.55
CA ILE A 259 -12.46 -3.91 20.61
C ILE A 259 -12.53 -4.77 21.89
N SER A 260 -11.37 -5.12 22.43
CA SER A 260 -11.23 -6.00 23.60
C SER A 260 -10.06 -5.52 24.45
N ILE A 261 -10.28 -5.34 25.76
CA ILE A 261 -9.25 -4.85 26.72
C ILE A 261 -9.09 -5.88 27.86
N ASN A 262 -9.13 -7.16 27.53
CA ASN A 262 -8.90 -8.23 28.50
C ASN A 262 -7.39 -8.35 28.80
N ARG A 263 -7.03 -8.84 30.00
CA ARG A 263 -5.65 -8.95 30.52
C ARG A 263 -4.64 -9.71 29.62
N GLY A 264 -5.09 -10.38 28.55
CA GLY A 264 -4.21 -11.15 27.65
C GLY A 264 -4.08 -10.62 26.21
N ARG A 265 -5.12 -10.02 25.62
CA ARG A 265 -5.07 -9.49 24.24
C ARG A 265 -5.85 -8.19 24.16
N LYS A 266 -5.10 -7.08 24.05
CA LYS A 266 -5.65 -5.75 23.80
C LYS A 266 -5.83 -5.59 22.30
N GLN A 267 -7.06 -5.34 21.88
CA GLN A 267 -7.43 -4.90 20.54
C GLN A 267 -8.10 -3.55 20.69
N THR A 268 -7.45 -2.51 20.21
CA THR A 268 -7.89 -1.11 20.38
C THR A 268 -7.88 -0.38 19.05
N PHE A 269 -8.25 0.89 19.04
CA PHE A 269 -8.24 1.71 17.81
C PHE A 269 -6.89 1.72 17.10
N ARG A 270 -5.78 1.62 17.85
CA ARG A 270 -4.44 1.51 17.28
C ARG A 270 -4.33 0.34 16.30
N ASN A 271 -4.90 -0.83 16.60
CA ASN A 271 -4.87 -1.96 15.68
C ASN A 271 -5.62 -1.66 14.38
N THR A 272 -6.81 -1.07 14.47
CA THR A 272 -7.58 -0.65 13.29
C THR A 272 -6.82 0.39 12.46
N MET A 273 -6.09 1.30 13.12
CA MET A 273 -5.26 2.30 12.46
C MET A 273 -4.05 1.66 11.75
N GLU A 274 -3.35 0.73 12.38
CA GLU A 274 -2.23 0.01 11.75
C GLU A 274 -2.70 -0.82 10.55
N ASP A 275 -3.85 -1.51 10.64
CA ASP A 275 -4.43 -2.23 9.50
C ASP A 275 -4.78 -1.27 8.33
N ALA A 276 -5.27 -0.06 8.65
CA ALA A 276 -5.53 0.98 7.65
C ALA A 276 -4.23 1.43 6.96
N PHE A 277 -3.15 1.61 7.73
CA PHE A 277 -1.85 1.99 7.21
C PHE A 277 -1.20 0.87 6.39
N HIS A 278 -1.28 -0.38 6.84
CA HIS A 278 -0.87 -1.55 6.06
C HIS A 278 -1.62 -1.59 4.72
N THR A 279 -2.94 -1.42 4.74
CA THR A 279 -3.78 -1.35 3.53
C THR A 279 -3.32 -0.24 2.59
N ALA A 280 -3.01 0.94 3.13
CA ALA A 280 -2.51 2.06 2.34
C ALA A 280 -1.12 1.73 1.73
N TYR A 281 -0.13 1.33 2.53
CA TYR A 281 1.20 0.97 2.02
C TYR A 281 1.14 -0.13 0.97
N ALA A 282 0.29 -1.13 1.16
CA ALA A 282 0.16 -2.25 0.25
C ALA A 282 -0.36 -1.84 -1.14
N SER A 283 -1.06 -0.71 -1.26
CA SER A 283 -1.50 -0.15 -2.57
C SER A 283 -0.34 0.24 -3.51
N SER A 284 0.90 0.23 -3.02
CA SER A 284 2.13 0.39 -3.80
C SER A 284 2.69 -0.94 -4.37
N CYS A 285 2.05 -2.07 -4.04
CA CYS A 285 2.44 -3.44 -4.41
C CYS A 285 1.36 -4.13 -5.25
N ASP A 286 1.71 -5.20 -5.95
CA ASP A 286 0.75 -5.97 -6.77
C ASP A 286 -0.20 -6.78 -5.86
N PHE A 287 0.32 -7.30 -4.74
CA PHE A 287 -0.43 -8.11 -3.78
C PHE A 287 -0.27 -7.61 -2.34
N TYR A 288 -1.37 -7.63 -1.59
CA TYR A 288 -1.39 -7.45 -0.14
C TYR A 288 -1.73 -8.79 0.52
N ILE A 289 -0.83 -9.33 1.33
CA ILE A 289 -1.01 -10.61 2.01
C ILE A 289 -1.29 -10.38 3.48
N THR A 290 -2.49 -10.76 3.93
CA THR A 290 -2.91 -10.68 5.33
C THR A 290 -3.73 -11.91 5.71
N GLN A 291 -3.61 -12.39 6.94
CA GLN A 291 -4.45 -13.49 7.45
C GLN A 291 -5.68 -13.02 8.22
N ASP A 292 -5.86 -11.72 8.40
CA ASP A 292 -7.10 -11.16 8.93
C ASP A 292 -8.15 -11.03 7.82
N GLN A 293 -9.20 -11.86 7.91
CA GLN A 293 -10.29 -11.88 6.92
C GLN A 293 -11.10 -10.58 6.88
N ARG A 294 -11.20 -9.85 8.00
CA ARG A 294 -11.92 -8.57 8.06
C ARG A 294 -11.11 -7.48 7.41
N ASN A 295 -9.82 -7.40 7.72
CA ASN A 295 -8.89 -6.49 7.07
C ASN A 295 -8.87 -6.76 5.56
N CYS A 296 -8.70 -8.01 5.12
CA CYS A 296 -8.72 -8.38 3.70
C CYS A 296 -9.99 -7.91 2.96
N LYS A 297 -11.17 -8.05 3.59
CA LYS A 297 -12.45 -7.59 3.01
C LYS A 297 -12.57 -6.06 2.99
N LYS A 298 -12.09 -5.36 4.03
CA LYS A 298 -12.04 -3.89 4.09
C LYS A 298 -11.08 -3.36 3.01
N ALA A 299 -9.86 -3.86 2.95
CA ALA A 299 -8.85 -3.50 1.95
C ALA A 299 -9.39 -3.65 0.51
N ASN A 300 -9.96 -4.81 0.16
CA ASN A 300 -10.53 -5.02 -1.17
C ASN A 300 -11.73 -4.10 -1.47
N ALA A 301 -12.55 -3.75 -0.48
CA ALA A 301 -13.65 -2.79 -0.68
C ALA A 301 -13.12 -1.38 -0.96
N VAL A 302 -12.10 -0.94 -0.21
CA VAL A 302 -11.42 0.35 -0.44
C VAL A 302 -10.76 0.37 -1.82
N TYR A 303 -10.01 -0.67 -2.17
CA TYR A 303 -9.34 -0.76 -3.47
C TYR A 303 -10.33 -0.71 -4.63
N LYS A 304 -11.44 -1.46 -4.53
CA LYS A 304 -12.50 -1.42 -5.55
C LYS A 304 -13.11 -0.02 -5.70
N LYS A 305 -13.32 0.71 -4.60
CA LYS A 305 -13.90 2.07 -4.65
C LYS A 305 -12.95 3.08 -5.28
N LEU A 306 -11.66 2.99 -4.97
CA LEU A 306 -10.64 3.93 -5.42
C LEU A 306 -9.95 3.51 -6.73
N ASP A 307 -10.47 2.46 -7.40
CA ASP A 307 -9.89 1.86 -8.61
C ASP A 307 -8.40 1.48 -8.46
N ILE A 308 -8.06 0.93 -7.28
CA ILE A 308 -6.73 0.43 -6.97
C ILE A 308 -6.61 -1.03 -7.42
N ASN A 309 -5.55 -1.34 -8.16
CA ASN A 309 -5.32 -2.64 -8.79
C ASN A 309 -4.57 -3.65 -7.91
N THR A 310 -4.14 -3.26 -6.70
CA THR A 310 -3.60 -4.19 -5.69
C THR A 310 -4.68 -5.18 -5.25
N ILE A 311 -4.30 -6.44 -5.09
CA ILE A 311 -5.22 -7.49 -4.65
C ILE A 311 -4.87 -7.93 -3.24
N ALA A 312 -5.82 -7.77 -2.30
CA ALA A 312 -5.67 -8.28 -0.93
C ALA A 312 -6.17 -9.73 -0.83
N MET A 313 -5.38 -10.62 -0.23
CA MET A 313 -5.71 -12.05 -0.10
C MET A 313 -4.94 -12.72 1.05
N SER A 314 -5.35 -13.95 1.40
CA SER A 314 -4.62 -14.79 2.35
C SER A 314 -3.34 -15.39 1.74
N ALA A 315 -2.45 -15.91 2.58
CA ALA A 315 -1.27 -16.63 2.10
C ALA A 315 -1.65 -17.89 1.30
N ASP A 316 -2.71 -18.59 1.71
CA ASP A 316 -3.21 -19.80 1.04
C ASP A 316 -3.81 -19.47 -0.35
N ASP A 317 -4.59 -18.39 -0.44
CA ASP A 317 -5.13 -17.92 -1.72
C ASP A 317 -3.99 -17.50 -2.67
N PHE A 318 -2.96 -16.86 -2.14
CA PHE A 318 -1.77 -16.52 -2.91
C PHE A 318 -1.04 -17.77 -3.40
N LEU A 319 -0.92 -18.83 -2.60
CA LEU A 319 -0.33 -20.10 -3.03
C LEU A 319 -1.10 -20.72 -4.19
N ILE A 320 -2.43 -20.67 -4.14
CA ILE A 320 -3.30 -21.15 -5.23
C ILE A 320 -3.05 -20.31 -6.50
N LEU A 321 -3.02 -18.98 -6.38
CA LEU A 321 -2.72 -18.07 -7.49
C LEU A 321 -1.33 -18.32 -8.06
N TYR A 322 -0.34 -18.53 -7.19
CA TYR A 322 1.04 -18.75 -7.57
C TYR A 322 1.20 -19.99 -8.43
N LYS A 323 0.65 -21.12 -7.96
CA LYS A 323 0.68 -22.41 -8.66
C LYS A 323 -0.06 -22.36 -9.99
N LYS A 324 -1.13 -21.56 -10.08
CA LYS A 324 -1.94 -21.43 -11.30
C LYS A 324 -1.33 -20.49 -12.33
N CYS A 325 -0.84 -19.32 -11.92
CA CYS A 325 -0.59 -18.18 -12.81
C CYS A 325 0.82 -17.58 -12.72
N LEU A 326 1.53 -17.75 -11.60
CA LEU A 326 2.81 -17.07 -11.37
C LEU A 326 4.02 -18.01 -11.49
N GLN A 327 3.84 -19.33 -11.47
CA GLN A 327 4.92 -20.30 -11.65
C GLN A 327 5.30 -20.45 -13.14
N PHE A 328 5.96 -19.45 -13.68
CA PHE A 328 6.41 -19.46 -15.07
C PHE A 328 7.67 -20.32 -15.26
N LYS A 329 7.63 -21.27 -16.19
CA LYS A 329 8.81 -22.05 -16.64
C LYS A 329 9.20 -21.60 -18.04
N THR A 330 10.47 -21.23 -18.19
CA THR A 330 11.01 -20.40 -19.28
C THR A 330 11.17 -21.08 -20.64
N VAL A 331 10.88 -22.38 -20.77
CA VAL A 331 11.30 -23.17 -21.94
C VAL A 331 10.63 -22.72 -23.25
N ASP A 332 9.48 -22.05 -23.21
CA ASP A 332 8.79 -21.56 -24.42
C ASP A 332 7.83 -20.39 -24.15
N PHE A 333 8.39 -19.23 -23.80
CA PHE A 333 7.58 -18.05 -23.46
C PHE A 333 6.77 -17.51 -24.63
N LEU A 334 7.25 -17.66 -25.88
CA LEU A 334 6.57 -17.18 -27.07
C LEU A 334 5.26 -17.95 -27.28
N ASN A 335 5.27 -19.28 -27.24
CA ASN A 335 4.04 -20.06 -27.42
C ASN A 335 3.03 -19.84 -26.29
N GLN A 336 3.49 -19.64 -25.06
CA GLN A 336 2.61 -19.28 -23.94
C GLN A 336 1.96 -17.91 -24.12
N LEU A 337 2.74 -16.91 -24.54
CA LEU A 337 2.23 -15.58 -24.86
C LEU A 337 1.11 -15.63 -25.90
N LEU A 338 1.30 -16.43 -26.94
CA LEU A 338 0.34 -16.60 -28.02
C LEU A 338 -0.92 -17.35 -27.56
N HIS A 339 -0.77 -18.34 -26.69
CA HIS A 339 -1.92 -19.05 -26.12
C HIS A 339 -2.77 -18.12 -25.25
N LEU A 340 -2.15 -17.28 -24.42
CA LEU A 340 -2.86 -16.31 -23.59
C LEU A 340 -3.65 -15.31 -24.43
N LEU A 341 -3.06 -14.79 -25.52
CA LEU A 341 -3.74 -13.88 -26.45
C LEU A 341 -4.99 -14.49 -27.11
N LYS A 342 -5.08 -15.82 -27.24
CA LYS A 342 -6.29 -16.48 -27.76
C LYS A 342 -7.42 -16.57 -26.75
N ASN A 343 -7.09 -16.65 -25.47
CA ASN A 343 -8.05 -16.91 -24.39
C ASN A 343 -8.47 -15.64 -23.63
N LEU A 344 -7.68 -14.57 -23.73
CA LEU A 344 -7.97 -13.29 -23.10
C LEU A 344 -8.83 -12.41 -24.03
N ALA A 345 -9.88 -11.82 -23.47
CA ALA A 345 -10.62 -10.75 -24.13
C ALA A 345 -9.82 -9.43 -24.04
N PRO A 346 -9.83 -8.59 -25.08
CA PRO A 346 -9.18 -7.28 -25.03
C PRO A 346 -9.91 -6.37 -24.02
N SER A 347 -9.15 -5.73 -23.12
CA SER A 347 -9.69 -4.96 -22.00
C SER A 347 -10.03 -3.51 -22.34
N ASN A 348 -9.53 -2.97 -23.46
CA ASN A 348 -9.94 -1.68 -24.03
C ASN A 348 -9.42 -1.54 -25.48
N THR A 349 -10.29 -1.10 -26.40
CA THR A 349 -9.94 -0.67 -27.77
C THR A 349 -10.26 0.81 -27.92
N SER A 350 -9.56 1.69 -27.20
CA SER A 350 -9.79 3.13 -27.32
C SER A 350 -9.35 3.68 -28.69
N ASP A 351 -8.41 2.98 -29.35
CA ASP A 351 -7.91 3.32 -30.68
C ASP A 351 -7.85 2.08 -31.57
N LEU A 352 -8.35 2.20 -32.82
CA LEU A 352 -8.22 1.20 -33.90
C LEU A 352 -6.76 0.75 -34.21
N LYS A 353 -5.77 1.30 -33.50
CA LYS A 353 -4.32 1.11 -33.68
C LYS A 353 -3.67 0.20 -32.64
N SER A 354 -4.33 -0.10 -31.52
CA SER A 354 -3.77 -1.00 -30.50
C SER A 354 -4.83 -1.78 -29.72
N SER A 355 -4.53 -3.04 -29.41
CA SER A 355 -5.36 -3.88 -28.53
C SER A 355 -4.59 -4.20 -27.26
N ARG A 356 -5.18 -3.91 -26.10
CA ARG A 356 -4.63 -4.20 -24.77
C ARG A 356 -5.25 -5.48 -24.20
N TYR A 357 -4.41 -6.32 -23.63
CA TYR A 357 -4.79 -7.55 -22.93
C TYR A 357 -4.12 -7.51 -21.55
N ASP A 358 -4.92 -7.34 -20.50
CA ASP A 358 -4.45 -7.47 -19.13
C ASP A 358 -4.44 -8.95 -18.75
N SER A 359 -3.36 -9.38 -18.10
CA SER A 359 -3.13 -10.77 -17.74
C SER A 359 -2.83 -10.90 -16.25
N THR A 360 -3.32 -11.98 -15.64
CA THR A 360 -2.91 -12.37 -14.28
C THR A 360 -1.53 -13.05 -14.27
N PHE A 361 -0.92 -13.27 -15.44
CA PHE A 361 0.40 -13.84 -15.60
C PHE A 361 1.48 -12.75 -15.64
N PHE A 362 2.59 -12.99 -14.96
CA PHE A 362 3.75 -12.11 -14.98
C PHE A 362 4.90 -12.74 -15.79
N PHE A 363 5.06 -12.32 -17.04
CA PHE A 363 6.20 -12.72 -17.86
C PHE A 363 7.49 -12.15 -17.27
N PHE A 364 8.49 -13.02 -17.11
CA PHE A 364 9.77 -12.70 -16.48
C PHE A 364 9.59 -12.08 -15.08
N ASP A 365 8.50 -12.45 -14.41
CA ASP A 365 8.08 -11.92 -13.10
C ASP A 365 7.94 -10.38 -13.09
N TYR A 366 7.70 -9.73 -14.24
CA TYR A 366 7.57 -8.27 -14.33
C TYR A 366 6.41 -7.84 -15.23
N PHE A 367 6.28 -8.37 -16.45
CA PHE A 367 5.28 -7.89 -17.39
C PHE A 367 3.95 -8.63 -17.24
N ASN A 368 2.86 -7.91 -17.01
CA ASN A 368 1.50 -8.45 -16.86
C ASN A 368 0.51 -7.87 -17.87
N VAL A 369 0.97 -7.05 -18.82
CA VAL A 369 0.13 -6.47 -19.87
C VAL A 369 0.74 -6.76 -21.24
N ILE A 370 -0.09 -7.28 -22.13
CA ILE A 370 0.28 -7.53 -23.53
C ILE A 370 -0.45 -6.52 -24.40
N ARG A 371 0.28 -5.82 -25.26
CA ARG A 371 -0.29 -4.90 -26.26
C ARG A 371 0.07 -5.38 -27.65
N ILE A 372 -0.93 -5.45 -28.51
CA ILE A 372 -0.75 -5.65 -29.95
C ILE A 372 -0.83 -4.28 -30.60
N ILE A 373 0.27 -3.85 -31.24
CA ILE A 373 0.32 -2.57 -31.95
C ILE A 373 0.22 -2.81 -33.45
N THR A 374 -0.81 -2.24 -34.06
CA THR A 374 -1.09 -2.28 -35.50
C THR A 374 -1.17 -0.85 -36.00
N ASP A 375 -0.03 -0.19 -36.16
CA ASP A 375 -0.01 1.15 -36.75
C ASP A 375 0.01 1.06 -38.29
N LYS A 376 -0.54 2.06 -38.97
CA LYS A 376 -0.41 2.22 -40.43
C LYS A 376 0.99 2.70 -40.82
N SER A 377 1.74 3.31 -39.90
CA SER A 377 3.11 3.79 -40.14
C SER A 377 4.17 2.68 -40.05
N THR A 378 3.98 1.71 -39.14
CA THR A 378 4.83 0.53 -39.04
C THR A 378 4.36 -0.52 -40.04
N LYS A 379 5.20 -0.86 -41.03
CA LYS A 379 4.86 -1.82 -42.10
C LYS A 379 4.49 -3.24 -41.60
N SER A 380 4.67 -3.52 -40.31
CA SER A 380 4.46 -4.82 -39.66
C SER A 380 3.95 -4.64 -38.22
N PRO A 381 2.92 -5.39 -37.78
CA PRO A 381 2.45 -5.35 -36.39
C PRO A 381 3.47 -6.00 -35.44
N PHE A 382 3.53 -5.52 -34.20
CA PHE A 382 4.45 -6.05 -33.18
C PHE A 382 3.74 -6.25 -31.83
N LEU A 383 4.35 -7.05 -30.97
CA LEU A 383 3.88 -7.27 -29.60
C LEU A 383 4.72 -6.42 -28.63
N LEU A 384 4.05 -5.85 -27.65
CA LEU A 384 4.65 -5.04 -26.61
C LEU A 384 4.22 -5.59 -25.25
N LEU A 385 5.18 -6.07 -24.46
CA LEU A 385 4.95 -6.40 -23.06
C LEU A 385 5.25 -5.18 -22.20
N THR A 386 4.26 -4.80 -21.39
CA THR A 386 4.35 -3.71 -20.43
C THR A 386 3.92 -4.20 -19.05
N ARG A 387 4.05 -3.34 -18.05
CA ARG A 387 3.55 -3.60 -16.71
C ARG A 387 2.44 -2.61 -16.37
N HIS A 388 1.32 -3.13 -15.88
CA HIS A 388 0.36 -2.34 -15.12
C HIS A 388 0.95 -2.19 -13.71
N LEU A 389 1.52 -1.02 -13.41
CA LEU A 389 2.06 -0.76 -12.08
C LEU A 389 0.93 -0.61 -11.06
N PRO A 390 1.19 -0.93 -9.77
CA PRO A 390 0.31 -0.54 -8.69
C PRO A 390 0.01 0.96 -8.71
N ASN A 391 -1.21 1.39 -8.38
CA ASN A 391 -1.62 2.80 -8.52
C ASN A 391 -0.69 3.77 -7.79
N ASN A 392 -0.23 3.38 -6.59
CA ASN A 392 0.65 4.20 -5.75
C ASN A 392 2.10 3.71 -5.78
N SER A 393 2.45 2.99 -6.85
CA SER A 393 3.81 2.49 -7.12
C SER A 393 4.78 3.61 -7.47
N LEU A 394 6.03 3.45 -7.03
CA LEU A 394 7.15 4.27 -7.50
C LEU A 394 7.72 3.77 -8.83
N PRO A 395 8.52 4.62 -9.54
CA PRO A 395 9.20 4.25 -10.78
C PRO A 395 10.13 3.02 -10.61
N ILE A 396 10.63 2.50 -11.74
CA ILE A 396 11.48 1.30 -11.80
C ILE A 396 12.52 1.29 -10.68
N PHE A 397 12.46 0.27 -9.84
CA PHE A 397 13.49 0.04 -8.86
C PHE A 397 14.71 -0.58 -9.55
N GLY A 398 15.93 -0.11 -9.26
CA GLY A 398 17.12 -0.58 -9.97
C GLY A 398 17.35 -2.09 -9.90
N LYS A 399 16.94 -2.72 -8.80
CA LYS A 399 16.93 -4.18 -8.66
C LYS A 399 15.97 -4.85 -9.64
N GLU A 400 14.81 -4.27 -9.91
CA GLU A 400 13.85 -4.82 -10.88
C GLU A 400 14.45 -4.85 -12.29
N ALA A 401 15.14 -3.79 -12.70
CA ALA A 401 15.85 -3.73 -13.98
C ALA A 401 16.98 -4.75 -14.04
N HIS A 402 17.82 -4.81 -13.00
CA HIS A 402 18.93 -5.76 -12.92
C HIS A 402 18.46 -7.21 -13.06
N VAL A 403 17.47 -7.61 -12.25
CA VAL A 403 16.91 -8.96 -12.27
C VAL A 403 16.26 -9.29 -13.62
N LEU A 404 15.50 -8.35 -14.19
CA LEU A 404 14.84 -8.58 -15.47
C LEU A 404 15.85 -8.81 -16.59
N VAL A 405 16.89 -7.99 -16.66
CA VAL A 405 17.96 -8.14 -17.65
C VAL A 405 18.68 -9.47 -17.46
N SER A 406 19.02 -9.86 -16.24
CA SER A 406 19.64 -11.15 -15.94
C SER A 406 18.78 -12.33 -16.39
N LYS A 407 17.46 -12.27 -16.18
CA LYS A 407 16.50 -13.29 -16.62
C LYS A 407 16.40 -13.37 -18.15
N LEU A 408 16.38 -12.22 -18.82
CA LEU A 408 16.37 -12.17 -20.28
C LEU A 408 17.68 -12.72 -20.86
N GLN A 409 18.83 -12.40 -20.27
CA GLN A 409 20.12 -12.95 -20.72
C GLN A 409 20.23 -14.46 -20.50
N LEU A 410 19.73 -14.97 -19.37
CA LEU A 410 19.71 -16.41 -19.11
C LEU A 410 18.89 -17.17 -20.16
N LEU A 411 17.79 -16.57 -20.63
CA LEU A 411 16.89 -17.20 -21.60
C LEU A 411 17.30 -16.99 -23.06
N LEU A 412 17.67 -15.76 -23.41
CA LEU A 412 17.91 -15.34 -24.80
C LEU A 412 19.39 -15.39 -25.19
N GLY A 413 20.30 -15.58 -24.22
CA GLY A 413 21.75 -15.50 -24.41
C GLY A 413 22.28 -14.07 -24.31
N SER A 414 23.50 -13.87 -24.80
CA SER A 414 24.14 -12.56 -24.87
C SER A 414 23.32 -11.58 -25.72
N ASP A 415 23.22 -10.33 -25.26
CA ASP A 415 22.65 -9.26 -26.06
C ASP A 415 23.55 -8.96 -27.28
N VAL A 416 22.95 -8.37 -28.32
CA VAL A 416 23.62 -8.09 -29.61
C VAL A 416 24.84 -7.19 -29.42
N ASP A 417 24.77 -6.27 -28.45
CA ASP A 417 25.82 -5.30 -28.13
C ASP A 417 26.87 -5.87 -27.15
N ASN A 418 26.72 -7.12 -26.70
CA ASN A 418 27.57 -7.82 -25.73
C ASN A 418 27.86 -7.02 -24.45
N LEU A 419 26.87 -6.29 -23.94
CA LEU A 419 27.00 -5.42 -22.77
C LEU A 419 27.18 -6.19 -21.45
N GLY A 420 26.95 -7.50 -21.44
CA GLY A 420 27.18 -8.34 -20.26
C GLY A 420 26.24 -8.00 -19.11
N LYS A 421 26.69 -8.14 -17.85
CA LYS A 421 25.83 -7.96 -16.67
C LYS A 421 25.29 -6.53 -16.54
N PHE A 422 24.07 -6.37 -16.04
CA PHE A 422 23.48 -5.06 -15.79
C PHE A 422 24.24 -4.27 -14.72
N SER A 423 24.53 -3.00 -15.00
CA SER A 423 25.47 -2.17 -14.22
C SER A 423 24.88 -0.85 -13.72
N ASN A 424 25.51 -0.24 -12.70
CA ASN A 424 25.07 1.04 -12.11
C ASN A 424 24.98 2.23 -13.11
N PRO A 425 25.88 2.36 -14.11
CA PRO A 425 25.73 3.38 -15.14
C PRO A 425 24.42 3.29 -15.92
N GLU A 426 23.94 2.08 -16.24
CA GLU A 426 22.65 1.87 -16.89
C GLU A 426 21.49 2.34 -16.02
N LEU A 427 21.56 2.10 -14.71
CA LEU A 427 20.56 2.61 -13.76
C LEU A 427 20.48 4.14 -13.77
N GLY A 428 21.63 4.81 -13.78
CA GLY A 428 21.71 6.27 -13.88
C GLY A 428 21.15 6.80 -15.21
N GLN A 429 21.30 6.04 -16.31
CA GLN A 429 20.73 6.38 -17.61
C GLN A 429 19.21 6.18 -17.64
N ILE A 430 18.68 5.14 -17.00
CA ILE A 430 17.23 4.93 -16.86
C ILE A 430 16.60 6.09 -16.08
N GLY A 431 17.23 6.50 -14.96
CA GLY A 431 16.75 7.63 -14.17
C GLY A 431 16.75 8.98 -14.91
N LYS A 432 17.56 9.10 -15.97
CA LYS A 432 17.66 10.30 -16.83
C LYS A 432 16.92 10.14 -18.17
N ASP A 433 16.16 9.06 -18.34
CA ASP A 433 15.44 8.72 -19.58
C ASP A 433 16.32 8.70 -20.85
N CYS A 434 17.59 8.30 -20.68
CA CYS A 434 18.57 8.26 -21.78
C CYS A 434 19.19 6.86 -21.98
N TRP A 435 18.60 5.83 -21.36
CA TRP A 435 19.08 4.45 -21.50
C TRP A 435 18.80 3.92 -22.91
N PRO A 436 19.83 3.49 -23.68
CA PRO A 436 19.66 3.00 -25.05
C PRO A 436 18.83 1.71 -25.14
N GLY A 437 18.66 1.02 -24.00
CA GLY A 437 18.00 -0.27 -23.90
C GLY A 437 18.95 -1.42 -24.18
N ARG A 438 18.39 -2.62 -24.31
CA ARG A 438 19.11 -3.85 -24.67
C ARG A 438 18.36 -4.63 -25.74
N HIS A 439 19.09 -5.37 -26.56
CA HIS A 439 18.55 -6.01 -27.76
C HIS A 439 19.04 -7.44 -27.88
N TRP A 440 18.15 -8.33 -28.28
CA TRP A 440 18.41 -9.74 -28.52
C TRP A 440 17.79 -10.17 -29.84
N GLN A 441 18.43 -11.14 -30.49
CA GLN A 441 17.85 -11.89 -31.58
C GLN A 441 17.62 -13.33 -31.08
N TYR A 442 16.35 -13.73 -30.97
CA TYR A 442 15.98 -15.05 -30.47
C TYR A 442 15.04 -15.74 -31.44
N ALA A 443 15.49 -16.89 -31.97
CA ALA A 443 14.91 -17.50 -33.15
C ALA A 443 14.78 -16.44 -34.28
N ASP A 444 13.55 -16.22 -34.75
CA ASP A 444 13.22 -15.28 -35.81
C ASP A 444 12.68 -13.93 -35.30
N VAL A 445 12.68 -13.70 -33.98
CA VAL A 445 12.09 -12.52 -33.35
C VAL A 445 13.18 -11.58 -32.87
N ASN A 446 13.06 -10.30 -33.22
CA ASN A 446 13.91 -9.25 -32.67
C ASN A 446 13.28 -8.72 -31.38
N ILE A 447 13.99 -8.85 -30.27
CA ILE A 447 13.51 -8.47 -28.94
C ILE A 447 14.30 -7.25 -28.47
N LYS A 448 13.60 -6.20 -28.05
CA LYS A 448 14.23 -4.98 -27.53
C LYS A 448 13.61 -4.57 -26.19
N LEU A 449 14.43 -4.42 -25.16
CA LEU A 449 14.05 -3.86 -23.87
C LEU A 449 14.39 -2.37 -23.85
N ARG A 450 13.44 -1.52 -23.43
CA ARG A 450 13.65 -0.08 -23.23
C ARG A 450 13.08 0.36 -21.88
N ALA A 451 13.57 1.47 -21.36
CA ALA A 451 12.89 2.24 -20.32
C ALA A 451 12.25 3.46 -20.99
N MET A 452 10.96 3.68 -20.77
CA MET A 452 10.24 4.87 -21.23
C MET A 452 9.20 5.24 -20.18
N GLU A 453 9.04 6.53 -19.89
CA GLU A 453 8.03 7.05 -18.95
C GLU A 453 8.13 6.43 -17.54
N GLY A 454 9.33 6.04 -17.12
CA GLY A 454 9.54 5.37 -15.83
C GLY A 454 9.12 3.90 -15.79
N HIS A 455 8.93 3.25 -16.95
CA HIS A 455 8.56 1.84 -17.08
C HIS A 455 9.50 1.06 -18.01
N LEU A 456 9.76 -0.21 -17.67
CA LEU A 456 10.44 -1.12 -18.59
C LEU A 456 9.42 -1.70 -19.57
N GLN A 457 9.81 -1.76 -20.84
CA GLN A 457 8.95 -2.18 -21.95
C GLN A 457 9.72 -3.15 -22.83
N LEU A 458 9.16 -4.33 -23.10
CA LEU A 458 9.75 -5.34 -23.97
C LEU A 458 9.02 -5.39 -25.30
N TYR A 459 9.73 -5.03 -26.35
CA TYR A 459 9.25 -5.01 -27.73
C TYR A 459 9.63 -6.32 -28.40
N LEU A 460 8.67 -7.00 -29.01
CA LEU A 460 8.88 -8.21 -29.78
C LEU A 460 8.46 -7.94 -31.22
N TYR A 461 9.47 -7.70 -32.06
CA TYR A 461 9.28 -7.51 -33.49
C TYR A 461 9.32 -8.85 -34.19
N PRO A 462 8.31 -9.15 -35.03
CA PRO A 462 8.32 -10.38 -35.78
C PRO A 462 9.47 -10.46 -36.79
N PRO A 463 9.76 -11.66 -37.30
CA PRO A 463 10.55 -11.78 -38.51
C PRO A 463 9.95 -10.94 -39.62
N ASN A 464 10.74 -10.60 -40.64
CA ASN A 464 10.36 -9.83 -41.84
C ASN A 464 9.09 -10.34 -42.59
N ASN A 465 8.45 -11.41 -42.12
CA ASN A 465 7.18 -11.93 -42.61
C ASN A 465 5.98 -11.18 -41.99
N LYS A 466 5.40 -10.26 -42.77
CA LYS A 466 4.25 -9.38 -42.41
C LYS A 466 3.00 -10.09 -41.85
N ASN A 467 2.96 -11.42 -41.86
CA ASN A 467 1.80 -12.23 -41.48
C ASN A 467 2.02 -13.15 -40.26
N TRP A 468 3.12 -13.03 -39.50
CA TRP A 468 3.40 -13.95 -38.38
C TRP A 468 2.28 -13.94 -37.31
N ILE A 469 1.78 -12.77 -36.86
CA ILE A 469 0.74 -12.67 -35.82
C ILE A 469 -0.57 -13.26 -36.34
N ARG A 470 -0.95 -12.89 -37.58
CA ARG A 470 -2.18 -13.39 -38.22
C ARG A 470 -2.13 -14.89 -38.47
N LYS A 471 -1.01 -15.44 -38.97
CA LYS A 471 -0.85 -16.89 -39.19
C LYS A 471 -0.86 -17.66 -37.88
N LEU A 472 -0.22 -17.16 -36.81
CA LEU A 472 -0.19 -17.85 -35.51
C LEU A 472 -1.51 -17.79 -34.75
N LEU A 473 -2.24 -16.68 -34.82
CA LEU A 473 -3.61 -16.61 -34.27
C LEU A 473 -4.53 -17.64 -34.95
N HIS A 474 -4.33 -17.94 -36.23
CA HIS A 474 -5.07 -18.98 -36.96
C HIS A 474 -4.54 -20.43 -36.78
N ALA A 475 -3.26 -20.66 -36.47
CA ALA A 475 -2.63 -22.00 -36.57
C ALA A 475 -2.66 -22.91 -35.31
N VAL A 476 -2.77 -22.37 -34.09
CA VAL A 476 -2.71 -23.22 -32.87
C VAL A 476 -4.08 -23.88 -32.58
N LYS A 477 -4.16 -25.22 -32.72
CA LYS A 477 -5.25 -26.09 -32.23
C LYS A 477 -5.23 -26.20 -30.70
N PRO A 478 -6.39 -26.35 -30.04
CA PRO A 478 -6.45 -26.36 -28.57
C PRO A 478 -5.87 -27.65 -28.00
N PHE A 479 -4.76 -27.53 -27.27
CA PHE A 479 -4.37 -28.47 -26.23
C PHE A 479 -4.45 -27.71 -24.91
N PHE A 480 -5.07 -28.34 -23.90
CA PHE A 480 -5.49 -27.84 -22.59
C PHE A 480 -6.86 -27.15 -22.53
N ASN A 481 -7.85 -27.95 -22.11
CA ASN A 481 -9.15 -27.49 -21.63
C ASN A 481 -8.98 -26.77 -20.29
N PHE A 482 -8.93 -25.44 -20.30
CA PHE A 482 -9.28 -24.64 -19.13
C PHE A 482 -10.82 -24.61 -19.02
N ARG A 483 -11.40 -25.55 -18.27
CA ARG A 483 -12.78 -25.46 -17.79
C ARG A 483 -12.83 -25.80 -16.30
N LYS A 484 -13.32 -24.80 -15.55
CA LYS A 484 -13.71 -24.72 -14.13
C LYS A 484 -12.60 -24.51 -13.11
#